data_AF-A0A9W6C3B5-F1
#
_entry.id   AF-A0A9W6C3B5-F1
#
_cell.length_a   1.000
_cell.length_b   1.000
_cell.length_c   1.000
_cell.angle_alpha   90.00
_cell.angle_beta   90.00
_cell.angle_gamma   90.00
#
_symmetry.space_group_name_H-M   'P 1'
#
loop_
_entity.id
_entity.type
_entity.pdbx_description
1 polymer ?
#
loop_
_entity_poly.entity_id
_entity_poly.type
_entity_poly.pdbx_seq_one_letter_code
_entity_poly.pdbx_strand_id
1 'polypeptide(L)'
;MGKSEYKVSELVAKIERGELQLPEMQRKYVWTSTKVRDLLDSLYRGYPSGVILTWQPATRVETQDFAVATRSEASGTPLLLLDGQQRLTSLSAVLRGEPVQVRSRKRPVEILFNLDHPDELTFITEVDESSVDDNGFEDTDDVEDDLIARANRRAFVVSSNQVLALQNWVRVTDVFTKNDGEILQNAGVSGFNDPMYERYSARLKQLRAIAEYEYRVDILEPTKSYEEVTEIFVRVNSLGAKLRSSDLALAQITAKWNGSLALFTAYQTAVAKEGFDLDLGIHLRALVAVITGQSRFLTVSSLTKQNLEGGWGRTKRAMHFAINYVKSNFQIDSPTLLSSPFLLVAVAYWGHQRDFRVSEEDAATMRKWFLVANAKGRYSHGSSESLLDQDLAAIRAGGGGQLIQRLVQQAYLKQFRSDLDARKVDDIVNLAFIGSKTNKEIRDRAPRDYVGEYPPERLAAQLICFDDNIDVADEFDLFVERRRKVLARHLNMFLDVVPE
;
A
#
# COMPACT_ATOMS: atom_id res chain seq x y z
N MET A 1 20.42 29.19 1.93
CA MET A 1 19.73 28.37 0.89
C MET A 1 19.95 28.98 -0.49
N GLY A 2 20.59 28.24 -1.39
CA GLY A 2 20.77 28.67 -2.79
C GLY A 2 19.45 28.52 -3.57
N LYS A 3 19.24 29.36 -4.58
CA LYS A 3 18.12 29.24 -5.52
C LYS A 3 18.67 29.13 -6.93
N SER A 4 18.16 28.19 -7.69
CA SER A 4 18.49 28.01 -9.10
C SER A 4 17.23 27.64 -9.86
N GLU A 5 17.23 27.93 -11.15
CA GLU A 5 16.17 27.53 -12.07
C GLU A 5 16.76 26.49 -13.01
N TYR A 6 16.05 25.39 -13.19
CA TYR A 6 16.44 24.33 -14.11
C TYR A 6 15.26 23.92 -14.95
N LYS A 7 15.51 23.69 -16.24
CA LYS A 7 14.51 23.14 -17.14
C LYS A 7 14.25 21.67 -16.82
N VAL A 8 13.06 21.19 -17.17
CA VAL A 8 12.73 19.74 -17.08
C VAL A 8 13.76 18.90 -17.81
N SER A 9 14.15 19.29 -19.03
CA SER A 9 15.16 18.59 -19.84
C SER A 9 16.51 18.49 -19.13
N GLU A 10 16.94 19.55 -18.45
CA GLU A 10 18.19 19.58 -17.69
C GLU A 10 18.13 18.66 -16.47
N LEU A 11 17.03 18.68 -15.71
CA LEU A 11 16.84 17.81 -14.54
C LEU A 11 16.78 16.33 -14.95
N VAL A 12 16.12 16.02 -16.06
CA VAL A 12 16.07 14.66 -16.64
C VAL A 12 17.47 14.21 -17.06
N ALA A 13 18.23 15.07 -17.72
CA ALA A 13 19.61 14.77 -18.11
C ALA A 13 20.52 14.55 -16.88
N LYS A 14 20.30 15.30 -15.79
CA LYS A 14 21.01 15.08 -14.51
C LYS A 14 20.70 13.72 -13.89
N ILE A 15 19.47 13.24 -13.98
CA ILE A 15 19.10 11.88 -13.55
C ILE A 15 19.81 10.86 -14.45
N GLU A 16 19.77 11.04 -15.77
CA GLU A 16 20.40 10.14 -16.73
C GLU A 16 21.91 9.98 -16.51
N ARG A 17 22.61 11.09 -16.21
CA ARG A 17 24.05 11.14 -15.96
C ARG A 17 24.44 10.81 -14.50
N GLY A 18 23.47 10.51 -13.64
CA GLY A 18 23.71 10.21 -12.22
C GLY A 18 24.18 11.40 -11.38
N GLU A 19 24.06 12.63 -11.90
CA GLU A 19 24.40 13.88 -11.19
C GLU A 19 23.34 14.27 -10.15
N LEU A 20 22.09 13.84 -10.37
CA LEU A 20 20.99 13.92 -9.41
C LEU A 20 20.68 12.51 -8.90
N GLN A 21 20.71 12.31 -7.58
CA GLN A 21 20.50 11.01 -6.93
C GLN A 21 19.46 11.11 -5.80
N LEU A 22 19.01 9.97 -5.31
CA LEU A 22 18.08 9.90 -4.18
C LEU A 22 18.84 9.50 -2.92
N PRO A 23 18.68 10.20 -1.79
CA PRO A 23 19.17 9.71 -0.51
C PRO A 23 18.37 8.47 -0.05
N GLU A 24 18.95 7.63 0.80
CA GLU A 24 18.27 6.43 1.34
C GLU A 24 16.93 6.73 2.05
N MET A 25 16.77 7.95 2.59
CA MET A 25 15.54 8.38 3.26
C MET A 25 14.32 8.47 2.32
N GLN A 26 14.53 8.56 1.00
CA GLN A 26 13.45 8.62 0.03
C GLN A 26 12.70 7.30 -0.06
N ARG A 27 11.39 7.37 -0.27
CA ARG A 27 10.60 6.16 -0.54
C ARG A 27 10.81 5.68 -1.97
N LYS A 28 10.40 4.45 -2.27
CA LYS A 28 10.31 3.95 -3.65
C LYS A 28 9.25 4.70 -4.46
N TYR A 29 9.30 4.58 -5.78
CA TYR A 29 8.32 5.20 -6.68
C TYR A 29 6.92 4.59 -6.50
N VAL A 30 5.90 5.44 -6.37
CA VAL A 30 4.51 5.04 -6.05
C VAL A 30 3.45 5.73 -6.91
N TRP A 31 3.82 6.60 -7.84
CA TRP A 31 2.84 7.27 -8.70
C TRP A 31 2.22 6.31 -9.72
N THR A 32 0.91 6.44 -9.89
CA THR A 32 0.13 5.75 -10.94
C THR A 32 0.22 6.54 -12.25
N SER A 33 -0.06 5.90 -13.39
CA SER A 33 -0.10 6.59 -14.70
C SER A 33 -1.09 7.76 -14.71
N THR A 34 -2.18 7.70 -13.95
CA THR A 34 -3.14 8.79 -13.75
C THR A 34 -2.48 10.04 -13.16
N LYS A 35 -1.63 9.89 -12.13
CA LYS A 35 -0.90 11.04 -11.57
C LYS A 35 0.12 11.62 -12.54
N VAL A 36 0.71 10.76 -13.39
CA VAL A 36 1.62 11.22 -14.46
C VAL A 36 0.86 12.01 -15.52
N ARG A 37 -0.31 11.53 -15.95
CA ARG A 37 -1.24 12.25 -16.83
C ARG A 37 -1.55 13.65 -16.27
N ASP A 38 -1.93 13.73 -15.00
CA ASP A 38 -2.31 15.01 -14.37
C ASP A 38 -1.15 16.00 -14.26
N LEU A 39 0.06 15.47 -14.01
CA LEU A 39 1.29 16.28 -14.05
C LEU A 39 1.53 16.84 -15.46
N LEU A 40 1.41 16.02 -16.50
CA LEU A 40 1.59 16.46 -17.88
C LEU A 40 0.53 17.49 -18.28
N ASP A 41 -0.72 17.28 -17.90
CA ASP A 41 -1.82 18.24 -18.14
C ASP A 41 -1.54 19.59 -17.46
N SER A 42 -1.07 19.57 -16.21
CA SER A 42 -0.70 20.79 -15.48
C SER A 42 0.43 21.55 -16.18
N LEU A 43 1.49 20.84 -16.59
CA LEU A 43 2.64 21.44 -17.28
C LEU A 43 2.26 21.96 -18.67
N TYR A 44 1.42 21.23 -19.42
CA TYR A 44 0.93 21.63 -20.73
C TYR A 44 0.10 22.94 -20.69
N ARG A 45 -0.65 23.13 -19.60
CA ARG A 45 -1.42 24.36 -19.34
C ARG A 45 -0.61 25.50 -18.74
N GLY A 46 0.67 25.27 -18.41
CA GLY A 46 1.52 26.25 -17.73
C GLY A 46 1.14 26.48 -16.26
N TYR A 47 0.47 25.52 -15.61
CA TYR A 47 0.11 25.63 -14.20
C TYR A 47 1.32 25.37 -13.29
N PRO A 48 1.40 26.02 -12.12
CA PRO A 48 2.47 25.79 -11.16
C PRO A 48 2.52 24.32 -10.73
N SER A 49 3.65 23.67 -11.00
CA SER A 49 3.89 22.26 -10.61
C SER A 49 4.68 22.13 -9.30
N GLY A 50 4.73 23.19 -8.48
CA GLY A 50 5.46 23.24 -7.21
C GLY A 50 6.98 23.46 -7.36
N VAL A 51 7.69 23.36 -6.25
CA VAL A 51 9.16 23.56 -6.17
C VAL A 51 9.89 22.22 -6.08
N ILE A 52 11.18 22.23 -6.37
CA ILE A 52 12.07 21.07 -6.19
C ILE A 52 13.03 21.41 -5.05
N LEU A 53 13.20 20.50 -4.09
CA LEU A 53 14.14 20.68 -2.99
C LEU A 53 15.31 19.71 -3.16
N THR A 54 16.53 20.24 -3.09
CA THR A 54 17.75 19.44 -3.21
C THR A 54 18.78 19.78 -2.13
N TRP A 55 19.77 18.91 -1.96
CA TRP A 55 20.88 19.09 -1.04
C TRP A 55 22.16 18.52 -1.64
N GLN A 56 23.25 19.28 -1.59
CA GLN A 56 24.57 18.80 -1.97
C GLN A 56 25.39 18.60 -0.69
N PRO A 57 25.60 17.36 -0.23
CA PRO A 57 26.23 17.12 1.05
C PRO A 57 27.73 17.44 1.01
N ALA A 58 28.31 17.92 2.11
CA ALA A 58 29.75 18.12 2.22
C ALA A 58 30.54 16.78 2.23
N THR A 59 29.89 15.70 2.66
CA THR A 59 30.45 14.34 2.72
C THR A 59 29.62 13.38 1.89
N ARG A 60 30.21 12.29 1.42
CA ARG A 60 29.46 11.26 0.71
C ARG A 60 28.46 10.61 1.68
N VAL A 61 27.21 10.50 1.24
CA VAL A 61 26.15 9.76 1.93
C VAL A 61 25.69 8.62 1.04
N GLU A 62 25.15 7.57 1.64
CA GLU A 62 24.55 6.47 0.88
C GLU A 62 23.32 6.95 0.11
N THR A 63 23.18 6.45 -1.12
CA THR A 63 22.13 6.81 -2.06
C THR A 63 21.39 5.57 -2.55
N GLN A 64 20.30 5.80 -3.26
CA GLN A 64 19.56 4.76 -3.96
C GLN A 64 19.21 5.23 -5.38
N ASP A 65 18.94 4.27 -6.24
CA ASP A 65 18.58 4.53 -7.62
C ASP A 65 17.16 5.11 -7.74
N PHE A 66 17.00 5.94 -8.77
CA PHE A 66 15.68 6.28 -9.29
C PHE A 66 14.96 5.03 -9.82
N ALA A 67 13.64 5.11 -9.97
CA ALA A 67 12.89 4.04 -10.62
C ALA A 67 13.03 4.05 -12.16
N VAL A 68 13.82 4.95 -12.74
CA VAL A 68 14.11 5.03 -14.19
C VAL A 68 15.61 4.85 -14.39
N ALA A 69 16.04 4.39 -15.57
CA ALA A 69 17.43 4.00 -15.75
C ALA A 69 18.39 5.20 -15.69
N THR A 70 19.49 5.00 -14.98
CA THR A 70 20.67 5.87 -14.99
C THR A 70 21.71 5.24 -15.92
N ARG A 71 22.29 6.02 -16.85
CA ARG A 71 23.21 5.50 -17.87
C ARG A 71 24.68 5.66 -17.49
N SER A 72 25.00 6.62 -16.63
CA SER A 72 26.36 6.92 -16.22
C SER A 72 26.43 7.16 -14.71
N GLU A 73 27.52 6.74 -14.08
CA GLU A 73 27.85 7.12 -12.72
C GLU A 73 28.57 8.47 -12.75
N ALA A 74 28.01 9.48 -12.08
CA ALA A 74 28.63 10.80 -12.00
C ALA A 74 29.98 10.75 -11.27
N SER A 75 30.95 11.50 -11.78
CA SER A 75 32.21 11.74 -11.08
C SER A 75 32.02 12.92 -10.10
N GLY A 76 32.09 12.65 -8.80
CA GLY A 76 32.00 13.67 -7.74
C GLY A 76 30.81 13.48 -6.79
N THR A 77 30.58 14.46 -5.93
CA THR A 77 29.47 14.43 -4.97
C THR A 77 28.16 14.81 -5.66
N PRO A 78 27.18 13.89 -5.75
CA PRO A 78 25.94 14.14 -6.47
C PRO A 78 25.05 15.16 -5.72
N LEU A 79 24.18 15.82 -6.48
CA LEU A 79 23.06 16.57 -5.93
C LEU A 79 21.99 15.56 -5.47
N LEU A 80 21.44 15.72 -4.27
CA LEU A 80 20.46 14.81 -3.70
C LEU A 80 19.07 15.41 -3.73
N LEU A 81 18.10 14.68 -4.27
CA LEU A 81 16.72 15.12 -4.40
C LEU A 81 15.93 14.81 -3.11
N LEU A 82 15.39 15.85 -2.49
CA LEU A 82 14.61 15.78 -1.24
C LEU A 82 13.11 15.91 -1.47
N ASP A 83 12.69 16.72 -2.44
CA ASP A 83 11.28 16.79 -2.86
C ASP A 83 11.19 16.90 -4.39
N GLY A 84 10.10 16.35 -4.95
CA GLY A 84 9.89 16.27 -6.39
C GLY A 84 10.32 14.95 -7.02
N GLN A 85 10.73 13.96 -6.21
CA GLN A 85 11.13 12.63 -6.68
C GLN A 85 10.14 12.03 -7.69
N GLN A 86 8.86 11.96 -7.31
CA GLN A 86 7.86 11.27 -8.13
C GLN A 86 7.61 12.03 -9.46
N ARG A 87 7.62 13.37 -9.42
CA ARG A 87 7.50 14.24 -10.60
C ARG A 87 8.66 14.01 -11.57
N LEU A 88 9.90 14.15 -11.10
CA LEU A 88 11.08 14.05 -11.96
C LEU A 88 11.31 12.62 -12.48
N THR A 89 10.99 11.59 -11.68
CA THR A 89 11.03 10.20 -12.14
C THR A 89 10.04 9.98 -13.30
N SER A 90 8.82 10.49 -13.16
CA SER A 90 7.76 10.34 -14.17
C SER A 90 8.11 11.08 -15.47
N LEU A 91 8.60 12.32 -15.35
CA LEU A 91 9.03 13.11 -16.50
C LEU A 91 10.21 12.45 -17.22
N SER A 92 11.20 11.97 -16.47
CA SER A 92 12.34 11.24 -17.03
C SER A 92 11.89 9.98 -17.79
N ALA A 93 10.97 9.19 -17.20
CA ALA A 93 10.40 8.01 -17.86
C ALA A 93 9.67 8.35 -19.17
N VAL A 94 8.77 9.34 -19.14
CA VAL A 94 7.96 9.72 -20.31
C VAL A 94 8.81 10.33 -21.43
N LEU A 95 9.67 11.30 -21.11
CA LEU A 95 10.49 12.03 -22.09
C LEU A 95 11.54 11.12 -22.74
N ARG A 96 12.07 10.13 -22.01
CA ARG A 96 13.08 9.19 -22.53
C ARG A 96 12.48 7.92 -23.10
N GLY A 97 11.19 7.67 -22.89
CA GLY A 97 10.53 6.42 -23.28
C GLY A 97 11.01 5.20 -22.50
N GLU A 98 11.38 5.39 -21.24
CA GLU A 98 11.90 4.32 -20.40
C GLU A 98 10.85 3.87 -19.37
N PRO A 99 10.77 2.56 -19.08
CA PRO A 99 9.83 2.06 -18.08
C PRO A 99 10.28 2.43 -16.67
N VAL A 100 9.31 2.58 -15.77
CA VAL A 100 9.57 2.73 -14.33
C VAL A 100 9.62 1.36 -13.64
N GLN A 101 10.57 1.20 -12.72
CA GLN A 101 10.69 0.04 -11.85
C GLN A 101 9.75 0.20 -10.65
N VAL A 102 8.72 -0.64 -10.57
CA VAL A 102 7.79 -0.70 -9.43
C VAL A 102 7.88 -2.09 -8.80
N ARG A 103 8.41 -2.15 -7.57
CA ARG A 103 8.78 -3.40 -6.89
C ARG A 103 9.77 -4.19 -7.77
N SER A 104 9.44 -5.43 -8.12
CA SER A 104 10.21 -6.32 -8.99
C SER A 104 9.83 -6.23 -10.47
N ARG A 105 8.90 -5.35 -10.88
CA ARG A 105 8.41 -5.27 -12.26
C ARG A 105 8.74 -3.92 -12.92
N LYS A 106 9.20 -3.97 -14.17
CA LYS A 106 9.26 -2.80 -15.05
C LYS A 106 7.87 -2.54 -15.64
N ARG A 107 7.41 -1.30 -15.56
CA ARG A 107 6.11 -0.88 -16.11
C ARG A 107 6.31 0.31 -17.03
N PRO A 108 5.85 0.25 -18.30
CA PRO A 108 5.86 1.43 -19.15
C PRO A 108 4.86 2.46 -18.61
N VAL A 109 5.22 3.74 -18.71
CA VAL A 109 4.31 4.85 -18.39
C VAL A 109 3.76 5.39 -19.71
N GLU A 110 2.70 4.76 -20.20
CA GLU A 110 2.12 5.12 -21.48
C GLU A 110 0.99 6.13 -21.31
N ILE A 111 1.27 7.37 -21.69
CA ILE A 111 0.29 8.47 -21.75
C ILE A 111 0.07 8.83 -23.21
N LEU A 112 -1.20 9.00 -23.60
CA LEU A 112 -1.60 9.45 -24.93
C LEU A 112 -1.98 10.93 -24.87
N PHE A 113 -1.68 11.64 -25.96
CA PHE A 113 -2.00 13.05 -26.18
C PHE A 113 -2.97 13.17 -27.36
N ASN A 114 -4.03 13.94 -27.16
CA ASN A 114 -5.09 14.14 -28.15
C ASN A 114 -4.77 15.34 -29.02
N LEU A 115 -4.38 15.11 -30.27
CA LEU A 115 -4.14 16.16 -31.26
C LEU A 115 -5.40 16.98 -31.59
N ASP A 116 -6.59 16.46 -31.24
CA ASP A 116 -7.91 17.05 -31.46
C ASP A 116 -8.61 17.52 -30.18
N HIS A 117 -7.91 17.60 -29.04
CA HIS A 117 -8.53 18.08 -27.79
C HIS A 117 -9.24 19.44 -28.00
N PRO A 118 -10.30 19.76 -27.25
CA PRO A 118 -10.95 21.07 -27.32
C PRO A 118 -9.95 22.20 -27.03
N ASP A 119 -10.14 23.36 -27.67
CA ASP A 119 -9.26 24.53 -27.42
C ASP A 119 -9.42 25.06 -26.00
N GLU A 120 -10.65 25.01 -25.46
CA GLU A 120 -10.94 25.18 -24.04
C GLU A 120 -10.99 23.82 -23.34
N LEU A 121 -9.92 23.50 -22.62
CA LEU A 121 -9.84 22.27 -21.85
C LEU A 121 -10.62 22.40 -20.53
N THR A 122 -11.77 21.71 -20.44
CA THR A 122 -12.62 21.71 -19.23
C THR A 122 -11.91 21.11 -18.01
N PHE A 123 -12.16 21.69 -16.83
CA PHE A 123 -11.77 21.08 -15.55
C PHE A 123 -12.62 19.83 -15.31
N ILE A 124 -12.01 18.65 -15.48
CA ILE A 124 -12.61 17.40 -15.04
C ILE A 124 -11.93 17.04 -13.72
N THR A 125 -12.41 17.61 -12.62
CA THR A 125 -12.09 17.07 -11.28
C THR A 125 -12.68 15.68 -11.19
N GLU A 126 -11.84 14.65 -11.29
CA GLU A 126 -12.14 13.36 -10.71
C GLU A 126 -12.25 13.61 -9.19
N VAL A 127 -13.48 13.86 -8.71
CA VAL A 127 -13.75 13.63 -7.29
C VAL A 127 -13.58 12.14 -7.13
N ASP A 128 -12.50 11.73 -6.48
CA ASP A 128 -12.26 10.34 -6.13
C ASP A 128 -13.26 9.96 -5.02
N GLU A 129 -14.54 9.79 -5.39
CA GLU A 129 -15.62 9.28 -4.54
C GLU A 129 -15.53 7.76 -4.37
N SER A 130 -14.34 7.18 -4.54
CA SER A 130 -14.11 5.76 -4.32
C SER A 130 -13.35 5.52 -3.00
N SER A 131 -14.05 5.72 -1.89
CA SER A 131 -14.02 4.67 -0.87
C SER A 131 -14.62 3.44 -1.54
N VAL A 132 -13.78 2.58 -2.11
CA VAL A 132 -14.18 1.33 -2.74
C VAL A 132 -14.84 0.46 -1.66
N ASP A 133 -16.16 0.55 -1.56
CA ASP A 133 -16.99 -0.49 -0.98
C ASP A 133 -17.16 -1.56 -2.07
N ASP A 134 -16.59 -2.72 -1.77
CA ASP A 134 -16.61 -3.97 -2.54
C ASP A 134 -18.03 -4.56 -2.56
N ASN A 135 -18.91 -4.01 -3.39
CA ASN A 135 -20.13 -4.69 -3.82
C ASN A 135 -20.43 -4.30 -5.28
N GLY A 136 -19.81 -5.05 -6.19
CA GLY A 136 -20.05 -4.95 -7.62
C GLY A 136 -21.49 -5.31 -7.97
N PHE A 137 -22.20 -4.33 -8.52
CA PHE A 137 -23.19 -4.49 -9.58
C PHE A 137 -23.18 -3.19 -10.38
N GLU A 138 -22.45 -3.17 -11.50
CA GLU A 138 -22.69 -2.18 -12.56
C GLU A 138 -23.36 -2.93 -13.71
N ASP A 139 -24.59 -2.51 -14.02
CA ASP A 139 -25.29 -2.88 -15.24
C ASP A 139 -24.40 -2.51 -16.45
N THR A 140 -23.87 -3.53 -17.10
CA THR A 140 -23.14 -3.40 -18.36
C THR A 140 -24.17 -3.46 -19.48
N ASP A 141 -24.39 -2.33 -20.15
CA ASP A 141 -24.67 -2.27 -21.61
C ASP A 141 -24.58 -0.85 -22.21
N ASP A 142 -24.35 0.23 -21.41
CA ASP A 142 -24.17 1.62 -21.91
C ASP A 142 -22.72 2.19 -21.79
N VAL A 143 -21.70 1.35 -21.52
CA VAL A 143 -20.38 1.83 -21.03
C VAL A 143 -19.36 2.19 -22.13
N GLU A 144 -19.54 1.73 -23.37
CA GLU A 144 -18.48 1.79 -24.39
C GLU A 144 -18.35 3.16 -25.09
N ASP A 145 -19.48 3.79 -25.48
CA ASP A 145 -19.48 5.11 -26.13
C ASP A 145 -19.10 6.25 -25.17
N ASP A 146 -19.35 6.10 -23.86
CA ASP A 146 -19.03 7.13 -22.86
C ASP A 146 -17.52 7.25 -22.62
N LEU A 147 -16.76 6.15 -22.71
CA LEU A 147 -15.31 6.16 -22.47
C LEU A 147 -14.52 6.95 -23.51
N ILE A 148 -14.80 6.75 -24.80
CA ILE A 148 -14.12 7.48 -25.89
C ILE A 148 -14.58 8.94 -25.89
N ALA A 149 -15.87 9.21 -25.69
CA ALA A 149 -16.39 10.57 -25.60
C ALA A 149 -15.74 11.35 -24.45
N ARG A 150 -15.54 10.71 -23.29
CA ARG A 150 -14.84 11.30 -22.13
C ARG A 150 -13.34 11.48 -22.39
N ALA A 151 -12.70 10.54 -23.07
CA ALA A 151 -11.30 10.69 -23.47
C ALA A 151 -11.10 11.90 -24.39
N ASN A 152 -11.95 12.05 -25.41
CA ASN A 152 -11.84 13.14 -26.40
C ASN A 152 -12.01 14.55 -25.80
N ARG A 153 -12.59 14.67 -24.61
CA ARG A 153 -12.67 15.96 -23.87
C ARG A 153 -11.36 16.33 -23.15
N ARG A 154 -10.35 15.44 -23.15
CA ARG A 154 -9.09 15.61 -22.44
C ARG A 154 -7.92 15.79 -23.41
N ALA A 155 -6.91 16.52 -22.96
CA ALA A 155 -5.61 16.59 -23.65
C ALA A 155 -4.81 15.31 -23.45
N PHE A 156 -4.85 14.72 -22.25
CA PHE A 156 -4.09 13.53 -21.89
C PHE A 156 -4.97 12.42 -21.32
N VAL A 157 -4.65 11.18 -21.68
CA VAL A 157 -5.24 9.98 -21.05
C VAL A 157 -4.18 8.90 -20.83
N VAL A 158 -4.46 7.99 -19.90
CA VAL A 158 -3.66 6.76 -19.77
C VAL A 158 -3.97 5.85 -20.95
N SER A 159 -2.94 5.25 -21.54
CA SER A 159 -3.06 4.40 -22.73
C SER A 159 -4.05 3.24 -22.51
N SER A 160 -4.94 3.06 -23.49
CA SER A 160 -5.79 1.88 -23.66
C SER A 160 -5.78 1.47 -25.13
N ASN A 161 -6.00 0.18 -25.42
CA ASN A 161 -5.98 -0.33 -26.79
C ASN A 161 -7.00 0.37 -27.69
N GLN A 162 -8.17 0.71 -27.14
CA GLN A 162 -9.24 1.40 -27.86
C GLN A 162 -8.82 2.82 -28.26
N VAL A 163 -8.29 3.61 -27.33
CA VAL A 163 -7.90 5.00 -27.60
C VAL A 163 -6.67 5.05 -28.50
N LEU A 164 -5.71 4.14 -28.30
CA LEU A 164 -4.50 4.07 -29.11
C LEU A 164 -4.78 3.76 -30.60
N ALA A 165 -5.90 3.09 -30.90
CA ALA A 165 -6.30 2.79 -32.28
C ALA A 165 -6.79 4.02 -33.06
N LEU A 166 -7.11 5.13 -32.38
CA LEU A 166 -7.60 6.36 -32.99
C LEU A 166 -6.43 7.23 -33.48
N GLN A 167 -6.52 7.71 -34.73
CA GLN A 167 -5.41 8.43 -35.39
C GLN A 167 -5.03 9.76 -34.72
N ASN A 168 -5.99 10.45 -34.09
CA ASN A 168 -5.75 11.72 -33.41
C ASN A 168 -5.02 11.57 -32.06
N TRP A 169 -4.83 10.34 -31.57
CA TRP A 169 -4.17 10.06 -30.30
C TRP A 169 -2.74 9.59 -30.52
N VAL A 170 -1.78 10.33 -29.99
CA VAL A 170 -0.34 10.04 -30.14
C VAL A 170 0.30 9.75 -28.80
N ARG A 171 1.28 8.85 -28.76
CA ARG A 171 2.03 8.58 -27.53
C ARG A 171 2.85 9.81 -27.16
N VAL A 172 2.75 10.26 -25.92
CA VAL A 172 3.55 11.41 -25.45
C VAL A 172 5.04 11.14 -25.63
N THR A 173 5.49 9.91 -25.36
CA THR A 173 6.88 9.48 -25.60
C THR A 173 7.30 9.62 -27.06
N ASP A 174 6.43 9.29 -28.01
CA ASP A 174 6.72 9.44 -29.44
C ASP A 174 6.94 10.91 -29.78
N VAL A 175 6.16 11.82 -29.18
CA VAL A 175 6.38 13.25 -29.33
C VAL A 175 7.77 13.67 -28.85
N PHE A 176 8.35 13.09 -27.80
CA PHE A 176 9.70 13.46 -27.37
C PHE A 176 10.83 12.75 -28.11
N THR A 177 10.56 11.60 -28.75
CA THR A 177 11.59 10.72 -29.31
C THR A 177 11.61 10.67 -30.85
N LYS A 178 10.51 11.04 -31.50
CA LYS A 178 10.35 11.04 -32.96
C LYS A 178 10.25 12.45 -33.52
N ASN A 179 10.37 12.55 -34.84
CA ASN A 179 10.20 13.82 -35.56
C ASN A 179 8.71 14.12 -35.83
N ASP A 180 8.36 15.40 -35.93
CA ASP A 180 6.96 15.82 -36.11
C ASP A 180 6.35 15.32 -37.42
N GLY A 181 7.14 15.17 -38.49
CA GLY A 181 6.65 14.67 -39.78
C GLY A 181 6.08 13.26 -39.70
N GLU A 182 6.79 12.34 -39.03
CA GLU A 182 6.32 10.97 -38.79
C GLU A 182 5.02 10.95 -37.96
N ILE A 183 4.95 11.79 -36.92
CA ILE A 183 3.80 11.86 -36.03
C ILE A 183 2.58 12.39 -36.77
N LEU A 184 2.74 13.48 -37.53
CA LEU A 184 1.68 14.10 -38.32
C LEU A 184 1.17 13.14 -39.42
N GLN A 185 2.08 12.46 -40.11
CA GLN A 185 1.71 11.46 -41.12
C GLN A 185 0.87 10.32 -40.52
N ASN A 186 1.28 9.79 -39.37
CA ASN A 186 0.53 8.75 -38.66
C ASN A 186 -0.83 9.24 -38.16
N ALA A 187 -0.96 10.54 -37.87
CA ALA A 187 -2.22 11.20 -37.50
C ALA A 187 -3.11 11.56 -38.71
N GLY A 188 -2.76 11.12 -39.93
CA GLY A 188 -3.56 11.33 -41.13
C GLY A 188 -3.28 12.64 -41.88
N VAL A 189 -2.27 13.41 -41.48
CA VAL A 189 -1.93 14.69 -42.12
C VAL A 189 -1.19 14.45 -43.44
N SER A 190 -1.79 14.87 -44.55
CA SER A 190 -1.31 14.53 -45.90
C SER A 190 -0.20 15.45 -46.43
N GLY A 191 0.08 16.56 -45.75
CA GLY A 191 1.13 17.54 -46.10
C GLY A 191 0.88 18.92 -45.52
N PHE A 192 1.69 19.92 -45.91
CA PHE A 192 1.61 21.30 -45.38
C PHE A 192 0.28 22.02 -45.67
N ASN A 193 -0.43 21.61 -46.72
CA ASN A 193 -1.73 22.19 -47.10
C ASN A 193 -2.93 21.52 -46.40
N ASP A 194 -2.68 20.50 -45.57
CA ASP A 194 -3.72 19.82 -44.82
C ASP A 194 -4.30 20.79 -43.76
N PRO A 195 -5.64 20.92 -43.64
CA PRO A 195 -6.26 21.82 -42.67
C PRO A 195 -5.81 21.59 -41.23
N MET A 196 -5.43 20.36 -40.87
CA MET A 196 -5.00 20.03 -39.50
C MET A 196 -3.51 20.29 -39.26
N TYR A 197 -2.71 20.50 -40.32
CA TYR A 197 -1.26 20.62 -40.23
C TYR A 197 -0.82 21.69 -39.23
N GLU A 198 -1.34 22.91 -39.35
CA GLU A 198 -0.96 24.02 -38.47
C GLU A 198 -1.38 23.76 -37.03
N ARG A 199 -2.62 23.28 -36.81
CA ARG A 199 -3.17 23.00 -35.48
C ARG A 199 -2.36 21.92 -34.76
N TYR A 200 -2.10 20.81 -35.43
CA TYR A 200 -1.37 19.69 -34.83
C TYR A 200 0.08 20.06 -34.59
N SER A 201 0.73 20.76 -35.53
CA SER A 201 2.10 21.24 -35.37
C SER A 201 2.23 22.19 -34.16
N ALA A 202 1.29 23.11 -33.99
CA ALA A 202 1.26 24.00 -32.83
C ALA A 202 1.10 23.23 -31.51
N ARG A 203 0.23 22.21 -31.47
CA ARG A 203 0.00 21.37 -30.30
C ARG A 203 1.21 20.50 -29.95
N LEU A 204 1.87 19.92 -30.94
CA LEU A 204 3.12 19.18 -30.76
C LEU A 204 4.22 20.11 -30.22
N LYS A 205 4.34 21.33 -30.76
CA LYS A 205 5.27 22.33 -30.24
C LYS A 205 4.98 22.71 -28.78
N GLN A 206 3.71 22.92 -28.43
CA GLN A 206 3.32 23.21 -27.05
C GLN A 206 3.59 22.02 -26.12
N LEU A 207 3.34 20.79 -26.57
CA LEU A 207 3.65 19.59 -25.79
C LEU A 207 5.16 19.46 -25.54
N ARG A 208 5.99 19.72 -26.56
CA ARG A 208 7.46 19.73 -26.41
C ARG A 208 7.93 20.82 -25.44
N ALA A 209 7.22 21.93 -25.31
CA ALA A 209 7.55 23.00 -24.36
C ALA A 209 7.52 22.55 -22.89
N ILE A 210 6.89 21.41 -22.56
CA ILE A 210 6.99 20.81 -21.22
C ILE A 210 8.45 20.52 -20.84
N ALA A 211 9.31 20.12 -21.81
CA ALA A 211 10.73 19.90 -21.55
C ALA A 211 11.47 21.19 -21.17
N GLU A 212 10.92 22.35 -21.55
CA GLU A 212 11.46 23.67 -21.29
C GLU A 212 10.85 24.32 -20.06
N TYR A 213 9.86 23.69 -19.40
CA TYR A 213 9.30 24.19 -18.16
C TYR A 213 10.39 24.32 -17.09
N GLU A 214 10.46 25.48 -16.45
CA GLU A 214 11.48 25.79 -15.45
C GLU A 214 10.96 25.50 -14.03
N TYR A 215 11.64 24.60 -13.34
CA TYR A 215 11.44 24.38 -11.92
C TYR A 215 12.35 25.31 -11.11
N ARG A 216 11.77 25.97 -10.11
CA ARG A 216 12.56 26.54 -9.00
C ARG A 216 13.14 25.40 -8.18
N VAL A 217 14.47 25.36 -8.10
CA VAL A 217 15.23 24.41 -7.29
C VAL A 217 15.83 25.13 -6.10
N ASP A 218 15.34 24.79 -4.92
CA ASP A 218 15.86 25.26 -3.65
C ASP A 218 16.97 24.29 -3.18
N ILE A 219 18.18 24.80 -2.95
CA ILE A 219 19.36 24.00 -2.58
C ILE A 219 19.72 24.27 -1.11
N LEU A 220 19.62 23.23 -0.28
CA LEU A 220 20.01 23.27 1.12
C LEU A 220 21.52 23.45 1.28
N GLU A 221 21.92 24.10 2.37
CA GLU A 221 23.33 24.35 2.69
C GLU A 221 24.13 23.05 2.84
N PRO A 222 25.35 22.96 2.26
CA PRO A 222 26.17 21.74 2.33
C PRO A 222 26.60 21.33 3.74
N THR A 223 26.63 22.28 4.67
CA THR A 223 27.04 22.08 6.07
C THR A 223 25.98 21.40 6.94
N LYS A 224 24.74 21.27 6.45
CA LYS A 224 23.67 20.58 7.20
C LYS A 224 23.99 19.10 7.37
N SER A 225 23.70 18.58 8.56
CA SER A 225 23.79 17.15 8.84
C SER A 225 22.71 16.36 8.11
N TYR A 226 22.94 15.06 7.92
CA TYR A 226 21.97 14.16 7.29
C TYR A 226 20.67 14.06 8.12
N GLU A 227 20.78 14.13 9.44
CA GLU A 227 19.66 14.15 10.38
C GLU A 227 18.81 15.42 10.23
N GLU A 228 19.43 16.61 10.18
CA GLU A 228 18.70 17.87 9.94
C GLU A 228 17.99 17.86 8.59
N VAL A 229 18.66 17.35 7.54
CA VAL A 229 18.07 17.24 6.20
C VAL A 229 16.90 16.27 6.19
N THR A 230 17.00 15.16 6.93
CA THR A 230 15.90 14.21 7.09
C THR A 230 14.72 14.86 7.81
N GLU A 231 14.97 15.67 8.84
CA GLU A 231 13.90 16.38 9.53
C GLU A 231 13.20 17.38 8.60
N ILE A 232 13.95 18.13 7.79
CA ILE A 232 13.40 19.01 6.75
C ILE A 232 12.54 18.21 5.77
N PHE A 233 13.06 17.09 5.25
CA PHE A 233 12.33 16.20 4.34
C PHE A 233 11.00 15.74 4.93
N VAL A 234 11.02 15.27 6.18
CA VAL A 234 9.82 14.82 6.91
C VAL A 234 8.81 15.95 7.09
N ARG A 235 9.25 17.14 7.49
CA ARG A 235 8.38 18.30 7.74
C ARG A 235 7.74 18.83 6.46
N VAL A 236 8.50 18.90 5.36
CA VAL A 236 7.98 19.35 4.06
C VAL A 236 6.92 18.38 3.52
N ASN A 237 7.18 17.07 3.63
CA ASN A 237 6.28 16.05 3.10
C ASN A 237 5.09 15.70 4.02
N SER A 238 5.17 16.03 5.32
CA SER A 238 4.05 15.79 6.25
C SER A 238 2.94 16.83 6.14
N LEU A 239 3.25 18.03 5.63
CA LEU A 239 2.27 19.09 5.33
C LEU A 239 1.57 18.92 3.97
N GLY A 240 2.13 18.11 3.06
CA GLY A 240 1.63 17.86 1.69
C GLY A 240 0.98 16.48 1.49
N ALA A 241 1.18 15.88 0.32
CA ALA A 241 0.72 14.51 0.01
C ALA A 241 1.40 13.49 0.95
N LYS A 242 0.67 13.04 1.97
CA LYS A 242 1.22 12.31 3.13
C LYS A 242 2.11 11.13 2.74
N LEU A 243 3.37 11.18 3.17
CA LEU A 243 4.23 10.00 3.33
C LEU A 243 3.50 8.94 4.16
N ARG A 244 3.69 7.66 3.85
CA ARG A 244 3.19 6.59 4.72
C ARG A 244 3.96 6.60 6.03
N SER A 245 3.35 6.10 7.10
CA SER A 245 4.02 5.98 8.41
C SER A 245 5.32 5.17 8.30
N SER A 246 5.36 4.16 7.42
CA SER A 246 6.56 3.36 7.11
C SER A 246 7.66 4.14 6.40
N ASP A 247 7.30 5.07 5.50
CA ASP A 247 8.26 5.89 4.77
C ASP A 247 8.95 6.87 5.72
N LEU A 248 8.17 7.47 6.63
CA LEU A 248 8.67 8.30 7.70
C LEU A 248 9.62 7.53 8.63
N ALA A 249 9.27 6.30 9.00
CA ALA A 249 10.11 5.44 9.80
C ALA A 249 11.45 5.15 9.12
N LEU A 250 11.41 4.78 7.84
CA LEU A 250 12.62 4.52 7.06
C LEU A 250 13.52 5.75 6.98
N ALA A 251 12.94 6.93 6.75
CA ALA A 251 13.69 8.19 6.75
C ALA A 251 14.41 8.41 8.09
N GLN A 252 13.70 8.24 9.22
CA GLN A 252 14.30 8.39 10.55
C GLN A 252 15.35 7.32 10.87
N ILE A 253 15.16 6.08 10.41
CA ILE A 253 16.12 4.98 10.63
C ILE A 253 17.39 5.21 9.83
N THR A 254 17.27 5.50 8.53
CA THR A 254 18.41 5.75 7.64
C THR A 254 19.19 6.99 8.05
N ALA A 255 18.52 8.00 8.63
CA ALA A 255 19.18 9.16 9.23
C ALA A 255 20.18 8.77 10.32
N LYS A 256 19.76 7.87 11.22
CA LYS A 256 20.57 7.42 12.37
C LYS A 256 21.51 6.26 12.04
N TRP A 257 21.16 5.48 11.04
CA TRP A 257 21.85 4.28 10.59
C TRP A 257 21.99 4.32 9.06
N ASN A 258 22.95 5.13 8.61
CA ASN A 258 23.30 5.27 7.20
C ASN A 258 23.77 3.92 6.63
N GLY A 259 23.29 3.55 5.43
CA GLY A 259 23.51 2.24 4.79
C GLY A 259 22.50 1.16 5.20
N SER A 260 21.56 1.46 6.08
CA SER A 260 20.59 0.47 6.57
C SER A 260 19.57 0.04 5.52
N LEU A 261 19.28 0.89 4.52
CA LEU A 261 18.33 0.56 3.46
C LEU A 261 18.81 -0.65 2.64
N ALA A 262 20.11 -0.71 2.33
CA ALA A 262 20.70 -1.84 1.62
C ALA A 262 20.53 -3.16 2.41
N LEU A 263 20.74 -3.12 3.73
CA LEU A 263 20.56 -4.27 4.62
C LEU A 263 19.11 -4.74 4.67
N PHE A 264 18.17 -3.80 4.76
CA PHE A 264 16.74 -4.12 4.80
C PHE A 264 16.24 -4.66 3.46
N THR A 265 16.70 -4.09 2.34
CA THR A 265 16.33 -4.52 0.98
C THR A 265 16.92 -5.89 0.65
N ALA A 266 18.16 -6.17 1.07
CA ALA A 266 18.77 -7.48 0.91
C ALA A 266 17.97 -8.56 1.66
N TYR A 267 17.53 -8.26 2.89
CA TYR A 267 16.69 -9.17 3.65
C TYR A 267 15.30 -9.35 3.04
N GLN A 268 14.63 -8.27 2.62
CA GLN A 268 13.35 -8.33 1.91
C GLN A 268 13.43 -9.25 0.69
N THR A 269 14.50 -9.11 -0.10
CA THR A 269 14.75 -9.93 -1.29
C THR A 269 14.95 -11.41 -0.93
N ALA A 270 15.68 -11.71 0.15
CA ALA A 270 15.86 -13.07 0.62
C ALA A 270 14.53 -13.71 1.06
N VAL A 271 13.70 -12.97 1.81
CA VAL A 271 12.38 -13.43 2.26
C VAL A 271 11.40 -13.61 1.08
N ALA A 272 11.46 -12.73 0.07
CA ALA A 272 10.68 -12.87 -1.15
C ALA A 272 11.01 -14.15 -1.93
N LYS A 273 12.30 -14.56 -1.98
CA LYS A 273 12.73 -15.83 -2.60
C LYS A 273 12.19 -17.06 -1.88
N GLU A 274 11.84 -16.94 -0.60
CA GLU A 274 11.22 -18.02 0.17
C GLU A 274 9.69 -18.08 0.00
N GLY A 275 9.10 -17.27 -0.89
CA GLY A 275 7.65 -17.20 -1.15
C GLY A 275 6.94 -16.05 -0.43
N PHE A 276 7.65 -15.28 0.41
CA PHE A 276 7.07 -14.21 1.22
C PHE A 276 7.46 -12.82 0.72
N ASP A 277 6.90 -12.38 -0.42
CA ASP A 277 7.10 -11.01 -0.92
C ASP A 277 6.33 -9.99 -0.06
N LEU A 278 6.97 -9.53 1.01
CA LEU A 278 6.42 -8.58 1.98
C LEU A 278 6.95 -7.17 1.71
N ASP A 279 6.09 -6.16 1.91
CA ASP A 279 6.52 -4.76 1.85
C ASP A 279 7.55 -4.45 2.95
N LEU A 280 8.54 -3.59 2.64
CA LEU A 280 9.61 -3.22 3.57
C LEU A 280 9.06 -2.69 4.90
N GLY A 281 7.93 -1.98 4.86
CA GLY A 281 7.26 -1.47 6.04
C GLY A 281 6.82 -2.56 7.02
N ILE A 282 6.58 -3.80 6.57
CA ILE A 282 6.28 -4.93 7.46
C ILE A 282 7.52 -5.36 8.24
N HIS A 283 8.67 -5.45 7.58
CA HIS A 283 9.93 -5.77 8.23
C HIS A 283 10.37 -4.68 9.21
N LEU A 284 10.21 -3.40 8.83
CA LEU A 284 10.48 -2.27 9.73
C LEU A 284 9.53 -2.27 10.93
N ARG A 285 8.25 -2.62 10.73
CA ARG A 285 7.29 -2.73 11.84
C ARG A 285 7.66 -3.86 12.79
N ALA A 286 8.12 -5.00 12.28
CA ALA A 286 8.67 -6.07 13.11
C ALA A 286 9.91 -5.62 13.88
N LEU A 287 10.80 -4.81 13.26
CA LEU A 287 11.96 -4.23 13.93
C LEU A 287 11.55 -3.35 15.12
N VAL A 288 10.60 -2.43 14.91
CA VAL A 288 10.11 -1.56 15.97
C VAL A 288 9.41 -2.36 17.06
N ALA A 289 8.61 -3.37 16.71
CA ALA A 289 7.97 -4.28 17.66
C ALA A 289 8.99 -5.04 18.52
N VAL A 290 10.03 -5.59 17.91
CA VAL A 290 11.11 -6.32 18.60
C VAL A 290 11.91 -5.41 19.54
N ILE A 291 12.17 -4.16 19.14
CA ILE A 291 12.94 -3.23 19.98
C ILE A 291 12.10 -2.64 21.11
N THR A 292 10.88 -2.20 20.82
CA THR A 292 10.09 -1.33 21.72
C THR A 292 8.89 -2.04 22.36
N GLY A 293 8.49 -3.20 21.83
CA GLY A 293 7.21 -3.83 22.13
C GLY A 293 6.01 -3.13 21.49
N GLN A 294 6.21 -2.10 20.68
CA GLN A 294 5.13 -1.37 20.00
C GLN A 294 5.36 -1.43 18.49
N SER A 295 4.29 -1.30 17.72
CA SER A 295 4.33 -1.31 16.26
C SER A 295 4.31 0.09 15.64
N ARG A 296 4.06 1.14 16.45
CA ARG A 296 3.98 2.53 15.99
C ARG A 296 5.35 3.08 15.62
N PHE A 297 5.47 3.60 14.41
CA PHE A 297 6.69 4.23 13.95
C PHE A 297 7.06 5.55 14.65
N LEU A 298 6.11 6.16 15.37
CA LEU A 298 6.38 7.36 16.18
C LEU A 298 7.49 7.14 17.24
N THR A 299 7.72 5.89 17.66
CA THR A 299 8.76 5.53 18.64
C THR A 299 10.17 5.46 18.04
N VAL A 300 10.31 5.49 16.71
CA VAL A 300 11.63 5.42 16.02
C VAL A 300 12.50 6.63 16.36
N SER A 301 11.89 7.79 16.61
CA SER A 301 12.57 9.02 16.99
C SER A 301 13.40 8.88 18.28
N SER A 302 13.03 7.99 19.20
CA SER A 302 13.77 7.76 20.45
C SER A 302 14.84 6.67 20.36
N LEU A 303 14.93 5.92 19.24
CA LEU A 303 15.88 4.83 19.09
C LEU A 303 17.29 5.32 18.71
N THR A 304 18.33 4.73 19.28
CA THR A 304 19.73 4.97 18.87
C THR A 304 20.16 4.01 17.77
N LYS A 305 21.26 4.32 17.05
CA LYS A 305 21.88 3.40 16.08
C LYS A 305 22.15 2.02 16.69
N GLN A 306 22.70 1.97 17.91
CA GLN A 306 22.99 0.71 18.60
C GLN A 306 21.73 -0.11 18.88
N ASN A 307 20.61 0.55 19.24
CA ASN A 307 19.34 -0.15 19.42
C ASN A 307 18.83 -0.74 18.10
N LEU A 308 18.99 -0.02 16.99
CA LEU A 308 18.56 -0.45 15.65
C LEU A 308 19.40 -1.64 15.15
N GLU A 309 20.73 -1.55 15.23
CA GLU A 309 21.64 -2.62 14.80
C GLU A 309 21.43 -3.91 15.62
N GLY A 310 21.39 -3.80 16.96
CA GLY A 310 21.14 -4.94 17.84
C GLY A 310 19.71 -5.50 17.71
N GLY A 311 18.73 -4.64 17.42
CA GLY A 311 17.36 -5.04 17.13
C GLY A 311 17.21 -5.78 15.81
N TRP A 312 17.98 -5.40 14.78
CA TRP A 312 17.86 -5.98 13.44
C TRP A 312 18.22 -7.46 13.40
N GLY A 313 19.30 -7.86 14.08
CA GLY A 313 19.67 -9.28 14.20
C GLY A 313 18.56 -10.13 14.83
N ARG A 314 17.92 -9.63 15.89
CA ARG A 314 16.77 -10.28 16.55
C ARG A 314 15.54 -10.31 15.65
N THR A 315 15.31 -9.25 14.90
CA THR A 315 14.16 -9.12 13.98
C THR A 315 14.23 -10.13 12.84
N LYS A 316 15.40 -10.33 12.22
CA LYS A 316 15.58 -11.36 11.18
C LYS A 316 15.25 -12.76 11.71
N ARG A 317 15.72 -13.10 12.91
CA ARG A 317 15.40 -14.38 13.58
C ARG A 317 13.90 -14.50 13.86
N ALA A 318 13.28 -13.44 14.35
CA ALA A 318 11.85 -13.39 14.66
C ALA A 318 10.96 -13.57 13.43
N MET A 319 11.28 -12.87 12.34
CA MET A 319 10.54 -12.99 11.08
C MET A 319 10.73 -14.37 10.44
N HIS A 320 11.96 -14.91 10.43
CA HIS A 320 12.22 -16.27 9.95
C HIS A 320 11.47 -17.32 10.77
N PHE A 321 11.42 -17.16 12.10
CA PHE A 321 10.61 -17.99 12.98
C PHE A 321 9.12 -17.92 12.59
N ALA A 322 8.57 -16.72 12.39
CA ALA A 322 7.16 -16.54 12.03
C ALA A 322 6.81 -17.19 10.69
N ILE A 323 7.65 -17.01 9.67
CA ILE A 323 7.45 -17.60 8.34
C ILE A 323 7.47 -19.12 8.42
N ASN A 324 8.46 -19.72 9.08
CA ASN A 324 8.53 -21.16 9.24
C ASN A 324 7.38 -21.69 10.11
N TYR A 325 6.99 -20.95 11.14
CA TYR A 325 5.86 -21.32 11.98
C TYR A 325 4.58 -21.41 11.15
N VAL A 326 4.28 -20.43 10.29
CA VAL A 326 3.06 -20.47 9.48
C VAL A 326 3.12 -21.52 8.37
N LYS A 327 4.29 -21.74 7.76
CA LYS A 327 4.51 -22.82 6.78
C LYS A 327 4.27 -24.19 7.41
N SER A 328 4.93 -24.49 8.53
CA SER A 328 4.88 -25.82 9.14
C SER A 328 3.56 -26.14 9.82
N ASN A 329 2.85 -25.14 10.38
CA ASN A 329 1.62 -25.38 11.12
C ASN A 329 0.35 -25.21 10.28
N PHE A 330 0.39 -24.43 9.19
CA PHE A 330 -0.81 -24.10 8.40
C PHE A 330 -0.63 -24.29 6.89
N GLN A 331 0.54 -24.72 6.42
CA GLN A 331 0.87 -24.83 4.99
C GLN A 331 0.70 -23.52 4.21
N ILE A 332 0.85 -22.37 4.89
CA ILE A 332 0.84 -21.07 4.25
C ILE A 332 2.24 -20.78 3.72
N ASP A 333 2.39 -20.85 2.40
CA ASP A 333 3.64 -20.62 1.67
C ASP A 333 3.70 -19.25 0.98
N SER A 334 2.58 -18.53 0.95
CA SER A 334 2.45 -17.19 0.36
C SER A 334 1.68 -16.24 1.27
N PRO A 335 2.09 -14.96 1.37
CA PRO A 335 1.39 -13.94 2.16
C PRO A 335 0.01 -13.60 1.57
N THR A 336 -0.30 -14.01 0.34
CA THR A 336 -1.65 -13.85 -0.25
C THR A 336 -2.72 -14.67 0.47
N LEU A 337 -2.32 -15.70 1.23
CA LEU A 337 -3.22 -16.52 2.06
C LEU A 337 -3.44 -15.92 3.46
N LEU A 338 -2.77 -14.80 3.76
CA LEU A 338 -2.95 -14.07 5.00
C LEU A 338 -3.95 -12.94 4.78
N SER A 339 -4.91 -12.82 5.69
CA SER A 339 -5.83 -11.68 5.75
C SER A 339 -5.09 -10.36 5.99
N SER A 340 -3.90 -10.43 6.61
CA SER A 340 -2.98 -9.32 6.76
C SER A 340 -1.55 -9.80 7.11
N PRO A 341 -0.51 -9.17 6.53
CA PRO A 341 0.88 -9.41 6.94
C PRO A 341 1.18 -9.12 8.42
N PHE A 342 0.33 -8.36 9.12
CA PHE A 342 0.53 -8.03 10.54
C PHE A 342 0.43 -9.27 11.45
N LEU A 343 -0.22 -10.34 10.98
CA LEU A 343 -0.19 -11.64 11.65
C LEU A 343 1.24 -12.15 11.82
N LEU A 344 2.08 -12.01 10.78
CA LEU A 344 3.49 -12.41 10.86
C LEU A 344 4.27 -11.56 11.88
N VAL A 345 3.97 -10.27 11.99
CA VAL A 345 4.62 -9.39 12.99
C VAL A 345 4.26 -9.83 14.41
N ALA A 346 3.00 -10.17 14.67
CA ALA A 346 2.56 -10.67 15.97
C ALA A 346 3.20 -12.04 16.30
N VAL A 347 3.24 -12.97 15.35
CA VAL A 347 3.89 -14.28 15.53
C VAL A 347 5.40 -14.12 15.74
N ALA A 348 6.06 -13.23 14.97
CA ALA A 348 7.47 -12.94 15.10
C ALA A 348 7.80 -12.40 16.50
N TYR A 349 7.01 -11.43 16.97
CA TYR A 349 7.17 -10.86 18.29
C TYR A 349 6.91 -11.88 19.40
N TRP A 350 5.87 -12.72 19.26
CA TRP A 350 5.57 -13.79 20.21
C TRP A 350 6.70 -14.82 20.32
N GLY A 351 7.26 -15.26 19.19
CA GLY A 351 8.43 -16.14 19.18
C GLY A 351 9.64 -15.47 19.82
N HIS A 352 9.86 -14.18 19.53
CA HIS A 352 10.95 -13.41 20.13
C HIS A 352 10.85 -13.30 21.66
N GLN A 353 9.66 -13.03 22.21
CA GLN A 353 9.42 -12.92 23.66
C GLN A 353 9.64 -14.24 24.42
N ARG A 354 9.75 -15.36 23.70
CA ARG A 354 9.96 -16.71 24.25
C ARG A 354 11.34 -17.28 23.93
N ASP A 355 12.26 -16.45 23.42
CA ASP A 355 13.57 -16.90 22.93
C ASP A 355 13.46 -18.06 21.92
N PHE A 356 12.36 -18.09 21.15
CA PHE A 356 12.04 -19.14 20.18
C PHE A 356 11.87 -20.55 20.79
N ARG A 357 11.67 -20.64 22.11
CA ARG A 357 11.37 -21.87 22.83
C ARG A 357 9.89 -21.88 23.18
N VAL A 358 9.12 -22.66 22.43
CA VAL A 358 7.66 -22.72 22.54
C VAL A 358 7.24 -24.09 23.05
N SER A 359 6.46 -24.12 24.15
CA SER A 359 5.84 -25.36 24.63
C SER A 359 4.68 -25.77 23.73
N GLU A 360 4.30 -27.05 23.72
CA GLU A 360 3.17 -27.49 22.89
C GLU A 360 1.85 -26.81 23.26
N GLU A 361 1.64 -26.49 24.54
CA GLU A 361 0.47 -25.74 25.01
C GLU A 361 0.43 -24.30 24.47
N ASP A 362 1.57 -23.59 24.52
CA ASP A 362 1.70 -22.25 23.95
C ASP A 362 1.52 -22.29 22.41
N ALA A 363 2.09 -23.31 21.76
CA ALA A 363 1.97 -23.51 20.32
C ALA A 363 0.52 -23.77 19.92
N ALA A 364 -0.20 -24.64 20.64
CA ALA A 364 -1.62 -24.93 20.39
C ALA A 364 -2.48 -23.67 20.53
N THR A 365 -2.22 -22.87 21.57
CA THR A 365 -2.92 -21.62 21.79
C THR A 365 -2.65 -20.60 20.69
N MET A 366 -1.39 -20.48 20.26
CA MET A 366 -1.01 -19.58 19.18
C MET A 366 -1.57 -20.03 17.82
N ARG A 367 -1.63 -21.34 17.55
CA ARG A 367 -2.30 -21.88 16.36
C ARG A 367 -3.77 -21.49 16.33
N LYS A 368 -4.48 -21.67 17.44
CA LYS A 368 -5.89 -21.27 17.57
C LYS A 368 -6.05 -19.76 17.34
N TRP A 369 -5.25 -18.93 18.00
CA TRP A 369 -5.30 -17.48 17.80
C TRP A 369 -5.07 -17.09 16.34
N PHE A 370 -4.03 -17.65 15.72
CA PHE A 370 -3.65 -17.32 14.35
C PHE A 370 -4.78 -17.64 13.36
N LEU A 371 -5.36 -18.84 13.44
CA LEU A 371 -6.46 -19.25 12.56
C LEU A 371 -7.68 -18.33 12.71
N VAL A 372 -8.07 -17.99 13.95
CA VAL A 372 -9.20 -17.09 14.21
C VAL A 372 -8.89 -15.67 13.73
N ALA A 373 -7.69 -15.16 14.00
CA ALA A 373 -7.29 -13.82 13.59
C ALA A 373 -7.25 -13.69 12.06
N ASN A 374 -6.74 -14.72 11.37
CA ASN A 374 -6.71 -14.79 9.92
C ASN A 374 -8.14 -14.87 9.34
N ALA A 375 -8.97 -15.79 9.83
CA ALA A 375 -10.34 -15.97 9.36
C ALA A 375 -11.22 -14.72 9.57
N LYS A 376 -11.05 -14.00 10.69
CA LYS A 376 -11.81 -12.79 10.98
C LYS A 376 -11.27 -11.53 10.32
N GLY A 377 -10.16 -11.60 9.58
CA GLY A 377 -9.52 -10.40 9.05
C GLY A 377 -9.13 -9.41 10.16
N ARG A 378 -8.52 -9.90 11.24
CA ARG A 378 -8.25 -9.14 12.49
C ARG A 378 -7.61 -7.77 12.24
N TYR A 379 -6.70 -7.69 11.28
CA TYR A 379 -6.00 -6.45 10.91
C TYR A 379 -6.46 -5.87 9.57
N SER A 380 -7.54 -6.40 9.00
CA SER A 380 -8.10 -5.99 7.71
C SER A 380 -9.13 -4.86 7.87
N HIS A 381 -9.66 -4.66 9.09
CA HIS A 381 -10.69 -3.66 9.38
C HIS A 381 -10.26 -2.72 10.52
N GLY A 382 -10.43 -1.41 10.35
CA GLY A 382 -10.11 -0.40 11.35
C GLY A 382 -8.61 -0.07 11.47
N SER A 383 -8.19 0.45 12.63
CA SER A 383 -6.80 0.86 12.87
C SER A 383 -5.89 -0.35 13.13
N SER A 384 -5.39 -0.97 12.06
CA SER A 384 -4.53 -2.17 12.12
C SER A 384 -3.33 -2.01 13.07
N GLU A 385 -2.74 -0.82 13.14
CA GLU A 385 -1.63 -0.52 14.06
C GLU A 385 -2.06 -0.55 15.53
N SER A 386 -3.23 0.02 15.85
CA SER A 386 -3.77 -0.03 17.22
C SER A 386 -4.10 -1.45 17.65
N LEU A 387 -4.64 -2.26 16.73
CA LEU A 387 -4.95 -3.66 17.00
C LEU A 387 -3.68 -4.49 17.18
N LEU A 388 -2.64 -4.25 16.36
CA LEU A 388 -1.36 -4.91 16.53
C LEU A 388 -0.72 -4.54 17.87
N ASP A 389 -0.71 -3.26 18.27
CA ASP A 389 -0.19 -2.86 19.59
C ASP A 389 -0.93 -3.52 20.75
N GLN A 390 -2.24 -3.69 20.65
CA GLN A 390 -3.01 -4.45 21.63
C GLN A 390 -2.48 -5.89 21.69
N ASP A 391 -2.31 -6.54 20.55
CA ASP A 391 -1.88 -7.93 20.50
C ASP A 391 -0.42 -8.07 21.00
N LEU A 392 0.48 -7.15 20.65
CA LEU A 392 1.85 -7.08 21.20
C LEU A 392 1.86 -6.88 22.73
N ALA A 393 0.96 -6.04 23.25
CA ALA A 393 0.83 -5.84 24.70
C ALA A 393 0.33 -7.10 25.42
N ALA A 394 -0.62 -7.83 24.83
CA ALA A 394 -1.09 -9.11 25.36
C ALA A 394 0.02 -10.17 25.35
N ILE A 395 0.82 -10.22 24.28
CA ILE A 395 1.97 -11.13 24.18
C ILE A 395 2.97 -10.88 25.33
N ARG A 396 3.27 -9.61 25.65
CA ARG A 396 4.14 -9.26 26.79
C ARG A 396 3.56 -9.68 28.14
N ALA A 397 2.25 -9.58 28.31
CA ALA A 397 1.58 -9.71 29.59
C ALA A 397 1.24 -11.16 30.00
N GLY A 398 1.57 -12.18 29.19
CA GLY A 398 1.39 -13.58 29.62
C GLY A 398 1.05 -14.63 28.56
N GLY A 399 1.17 -14.35 27.26
CA GLY A 399 1.11 -15.39 26.21
C GLY A 399 -0.23 -15.54 25.48
N GLY A 400 -0.30 -16.57 24.61
CA GLY A 400 -1.36 -16.74 23.60
C GLY A 400 -2.79 -16.75 24.13
N GLY A 401 -3.01 -17.07 25.41
CA GLY A 401 -4.34 -17.08 26.02
C GLY A 401 -4.98 -15.70 26.05
N GLN A 402 -4.20 -14.64 26.36
CA GLN A 402 -4.71 -13.26 26.35
C GLN A 402 -4.95 -12.74 24.93
N LEU A 403 -4.21 -13.25 23.94
CA LEU A 403 -4.44 -12.95 22.53
C LEU A 403 -5.80 -13.47 22.06
N ILE A 404 -6.16 -14.71 22.44
CA ILE A 404 -7.49 -15.29 22.15
C ILE A 404 -8.60 -14.47 22.81
N GLN A 405 -8.46 -14.14 24.09
CA GLN A 405 -9.45 -13.34 24.84
C GLN A 405 -9.72 -11.97 24.19
N ARG A 406 -8.79 -11.43 23.41
CA ARG A 406 -8.94 -10.13 22.70
C ARG A 406 -9.56 -10.24 21.31
N LEU A 407 -9.46 -11.39 20.63
CA LEU A 407 -10.11 -11.60 19.31
C LEU A 407 -11.64 -11.74 19.41
N VAL A 408 -12.15 -11.98 20.61
CA VAL A 408 -13.59 -12.14 20.83
C VAL A 408 -14.15 -10.79 21.26
N GLN A 409 -14.78 -10.11 20.30
CA GLN A 409 -15.71 -9.03 20.62
C GLN A 409 -16.92 -9.66 21.32
N GLN A 410 -16.83 -9.64 22.63
CA GLN A 410 -17.77 -10.17 23.60
C GLN A 410 -18.84 -9.13 23.96
N ALA A 411 -19.20 -8.21 23.06
CA ALA A 411 -19.93 -6.99 23.43
C ALA A 411 -21.27 -7.28 24.14
N TYR A 412 -22.10 -8.17 23.58
CA TYR A 412 -23.39 -8.54 24.17
C TYR A 412 -23.25 -9.43 25.41
N LEU A 413 -22.61 -10.60 25.30
CA LEU A 413 -22.56 -11.57 26.41
C LEU A 413 -21.70 -11.09 27.60
N LYS A 414 -20.71 -10.20 27.42
CA LYS A 414 -20.04 -9.55 28.57
C LYS A 414 -20.94 -8.59 29.33
N GLN A 415 -21.84 -7.90 28.63
CA GLN A 415 -22.69 -6.90 29.25
C GLN A 415 -23.82 -7.55 30.05
N PHE A 416 -24.34 -8.69 29.57
CA PHE A 416 -25.54 -9.31 30.15
C PHE A 416 -25.32 -10.68 30.81
N ARG A 417 -24.18 -11.36 30.56
CA ARG A 417 -23.84 -12.68 31.13
C ARG A 417 -22.39 -12.77 31.58
N SER A 418 -22.00 -11.89 32.51
CA SER A 418 -20.66 -11.88 33.12
C SER A 418 -20.34 -13.14 33.94
N ASP A 419 -21.35 -13.96 34.23
CA ASP A 419 -21.26 -15.26 34.90
C ASP A 419 -20.72 -16.39 34.00
N LEU A 420 -20.76 -16.21 32.68
CA LEU A 420 -20.31 -17.22 31.73
C LEU A 420 -18.79 -17.24 31.61
N ASP A 421 -18.20 -18.44 31.62
CA ASP A 421 -16.80 -18.65 31.26
C ASP A 421 -16.55 -18.16 29.84
N ALA A 422 -15.52 -17.33 29.65
CA ALA A 422 -15.05 -16.88 28.35
C ALA A 422 -14.89 -18.04 27.35
N ARG A 423 -14.46 -19.23 27.82
CA ARG A 423 -14.33 -20.41 26.94
C ARG A 423 -15.66 -20.85 26.31
N LYS A 424 -16.78 -20.70 27.02
CA LYS A 424 -18.12 -21.03 26.53
C LYS A 424 -18.62 -19.97 25.54
N VAL A 425 -18.35 -18.70 25.83
CA VAL A 425 -18.65 -17.57 24.93
C VAL A 425 -17.87 -17.69 23.61
N ASP A 426 -16.63 -18.18 23.70
CA ASP A 426 -15.67 -18.29 22.61
C ASP A 426 -15.77 -19.61 21.81
N ASP A 427 -16.81 -20.41 22.05
CA ASP A 427 -17.04 -21.66 21.32
C ASP A 427 -17.37 -21.35 19.85
N ILE A 428 -16.78 -22.10 18.91
CA ILE A 428 -17.01 -21.93 17.46
C ILE A 428 -18.49 -22.03 17.11
N VAL A 429 -19.24 -22.82 17.89
CA VAL A 429 -20.69 -23.00 17.71
C VAL A 429 -21.49 -21.75 18.08
N ASN A 430 -20.88 -20.79 18.79
CA ASN A 430 -21.49 -19.50 19.11
C ASN A 430 -21.25 -18.45 18.01
N LEU A 431 -20.43 -18.72 17.00
CA LEU A 431 -20.09 -17.74 15.96
C LEU A 431 -21.12 -17.72 14.83
N ALA A 432 -21.28 -16.54 14.22
CA ALA A 432 -22.01 -16.34 12.96
C ALA A 432 -21.11 -15.55 12.01
N PHE A 433 -21.17 -15.89 10.71
CA PHE A 433 -20.42 -15.24 9.64
C PHE A 433 -21.31 -14.19 8.99
N ILE A 434 -21.13 -12.93 9.36
CA ILE A 434 -21.92 -11.80 8.85
C ILE A 434 -21.03 -10.76 8.20
N GLY A 435 -21.58 -10.00 7.24
CA GLY A 435 -20.89 -8.90 6.60
C GLY A 435 -20.66 -7.71 7.55
N SER A 436 -19.70 -6.84 7.21
CA SER A 436 -19.31 -5.67 8.02
C SER A 436 -20.48 -4.71 8.30
N LYS A 437 -21.35 -4.47 7.31
CA LYS A 437 -22.56 -3.64 7.45
C LYS A 437 -23.52 -4.25 8.49
N THR A 438 -23.86 -5.52 8.33
CA THR A 438 -24.71 -6.29 9.25
C THR A 438 -24.15 -6.31 10.67
N ASN A 439 -22.83 -6.47 10.83
CA ASN A 439 -22.19 -6.45 12.14
C ASN A 439 -22.31 -5.07 12.83
N LYS A 440 -22.27 -3.97 12.07
CA LYS A 440 -22.48 -2.61 12.58
C LYS A 440 -23.95 -2.29 12.87
N GLU A 441 -24.88 -2.98 12.24
CA GLU A 441 -26.32 -2.86 12.51
C GLU A 441 -26.71 -3.61 13.79
N ILE A 442 -26.14 -4.81 13.99
CA ILE A 442 -26.41 -5.66 15.15
C ILE A 442 -25.69 -5.17 16.42
N ARG A 443 -24.38 -4.89 16.34
CA ARG A 443 -23.52 -4.46 17.45
C ARG A 443 -23.67 -5.34 18.70
N ASP A 444 -24.25 -4.77 19.76
CA ASP A 444 -24.46 -5.32 21.10
C ASP A 444 -25.95 -5.48 21.41
N ARG A 445 -26.81 -5.49 20.39
CA ARG A 445 -28.26 -5.76 20.55
C ARG A 445 -28.50 -7.23 20.91
N ALA A 446 -29.62 -7.52 21.58
CA ALA A 446 -30.00 -8.89 21.90
C ALA A 446 -30.47 -9.63 20.64
N PRO A 447 -30.22 -10.95 20.50
CA PRO A 447 -30.71 -11.75 19.38
C PRO A 447 -32.20 -11.56 19.09
N ARG A 448 -33.04 -11.55 20.14
CA ARG A 448 -34.49 -11.31 20.00
C ARG A 448 -34.84 -9.98 19.33
N ASP A 449 -33.96 -8.98 19.41
CA ASP A 449 -34.22 -7.65 18.88
C ASP A 449 -33.95 -7.56 17.38
N TYR A 450 -33.12 -8.44 16.81
CA TYR A 450 -32.69 -8.33 15.40
C TYR A 450 -32.96 -9.58 14.56
N VAL A 451 -33.21 -10.75 15.17
CA VAL A 451 -33.39 -12.01 14.43
C VAL A 451 -34.57 -11.96 13.46
N GLY A 452 -35.66 -11.27 13.83
CA GLY A 452 -36.82 -11.05 12.96
C GLY A 452 -36.57 -10.08 11.79
N GLU A 453 -35.44 -9.38 11.76
CA GLU A 453 -35.06 -8.48 10.67
C GLU A 453 -34.40 -9.23 9.49
N TYR A 454 -34.03 -10.52 9.67
CA TYR A 454 -33.32 -11.30 8.67
C TYR A 454 -34.15 -12.48 8.15
N PRO A 455 -34.05 -12.81 6.85
CA PRO A 455 -34.79 -13.94 6.29
C PRO A 455 -34.41 -15.27 6.95
N PRO A 456 -35.39 -16.13 7.32
CA PRO A 456 -35.13 -17.41 7.99
C PRO A 456 -34.15 -18.32 7.24
N GLU A 457 -34.16 -18.30 5.90
CA GLU A 457 -33.25 -19.08 5.08
C GLU A 457 -31.76 -18.72 5.31
N ARG A 458 -31.45 -17.46 5.61
CA ARG A 458 -30.06 -17.03 5.88
C ARG A 458 -29.56 -17.52 7.23
N LEU A 459 -30.45 -17.57 8.22
CA LEU A 459 -30.14 -18.11 9.54
C LEU A 459 -29.96 -19.64 9.46
N ALA A 460 -30.82 -20.31 8.69
CA ALA A 460 -30.72 -21.74 8.43
C ALA A 460 -29.42 -22.11 7.70
N ALA A 461 -28.97 -21.31 6.72
CA ALA A 461 -27.70 -21.52 6.02
C ALA A 461 -26.47 -21.46 6.94
N GLN A 462 -26.57 -20.73 8.06
CA GLN A 462 -25.52 -20.66 9.09
C GLN A 462 -25.76 -21.60 10.27
N LEU A 463 -26.74 -22.50 10.13
CA LEU A 463 -27.11 -23.49 11.15
C LEU A 463 -27.43 -22.83 12.50
N ILE A 464 -28.12 -21.68 12.43
CA ILE A 464 -28.60 -20.97 13.61
C ILE A 464 -30.05 -21.41 13.87
N CYS A 465 -30.28 -22.08 14.98
CA CYS A 465 -31.61 -22.51 15.41
C CYS A 465 -32.09 -21.58 16.54
N PHE A 466 -32.87 -20.56 16.19
CA PHE A 466 -33.68 -19.86 17.18
C PHE A 466 -35.02 -20.59 17.25
N ASP A 467 -35.23 -21.40 18.28
CA ASP A 467 -36.60 -21.76 18.65
C ASP A 467 -37.23 -20.50 19.25
N ASP A 468 -38.51 -20.25 18.98
CA ASP A 468 -39.25 -19.05 19.43
C ASP A 468 -39.27 -18.83 20.96
N ASN A 469 -38.76 -19.78 21.74
CA ASN A 469 -38.77 -19.78 23.20
C ASN A 469 -37.37 -19.65 23.86
N ILE A 470 -36.27 -19.60 23.10
CA ILE A 470 -34.93 -19.52 23.69
C ILE A 470 -34.50 -18.06 23.79
N ASP A 471 -34.54 -17.49 25.00
CA ASP A 471 -33.77 -16.28 25.29
C ASP A 471 -32.29 -16.68 25.44
N VAL A 472 -31.48 -16.39 24.41
CA VAL A 472 -30.04 -16.72 24.38
C VAL A 472 -29.30 -16.10 25.58
N ALA A 473 -29.83 -15.01 26.16
CA ALA A 473 -29.28 -14.44 27.37
C ALA A 473 -29.50 -15.35 28.59
N ASP A 474 -30.62 -16.07 28.70
CA ASP A 474 -30.93 -16.90 29.86
C ASP A 474 -30.50 -18.36 29.65
N GLU A 475 -30.65 -18.89 28.44
CA GLU A 475 -30.44 -20.31 28.08
C GLU A 475 -29.19 -20.56 27.20
N PHE A 476 -28.15 -19.75 27.37
CA PHE A 476 -26.92 -19.82 26.56
C PHE A 476 -26.29 -21.21 26.44
N ASP A 477 -26.18 -21.95 27.55
CA ASP A 477 -25.57 -23.30 27.57
C ASP A 477 -26.37 -24.29 26.71
N LEU A 478 -27.70 -24.20 26.73
CA LEU A 478 -28.60 -25.03 25.94
C LEU A 478 -28.50 -24.68 24.44
N PHE A 479 -28.42 -23.39 24.11
CA PHE A 479 -28.19 -22.92 22.75
C PHE A 479 -26.88 -23.48 22.17
N VAL A 480 -25.77 -23.37 22.91
CA VAL A 480 -24.45 -23.88 22.51
C VAL A 480 -24.48 -25.40 22.32
N GLU A 481 -25.10 -26.15 23.23
CA GLU A 481 -25.17 -27.61 23.14
C GLU A 481 -25.96 -28.07 21.89
N ARG A 482 -27.12 -27.45 21.62
CA ARG A 482 -27.94 -27.77 20.44
C ARG A 482 -27.20 -27.44 19.16
N ARG A 483 -26.60 -26.25 19.10
CA ARG A 483 -25.86 -25.79 17.91
C ARG A 483 -24.64 -26.67 17.63
N ARG A 484 -23.96 -27.16 18.66
CA ARG A 484 -22.88 -28.15 18.53
C ARG A 484 -23.33 -29.43 17.84
N LYS A 485 -24.48 -29.98 18.21
CA LYS A 485 -25.05 -31.20 17.59
C LYS A 485 -25.39 -30.97 16.11
N VAL A 486 -25.97 -29.81 15.77
CA VAL A 486 -26.35 -29.47 14.39
C VAL A 486 -25.12 -29.28 13.50
N LEU A 487 -24.12 -28.54 13.99
CA LEU A 487 -22.87 -28.30 13.28
C LEU A 487 -22.07 -29.60 13.08
N ALA A 488 -21.94 -30.42 14.11
CA ALA A 488 -21.25 -31.71 14.00
C ALA A 488 -21.92 -32.64 12.97
N ARG A 489 -23.26 -32.69 12.95
CA ARG A 489 -24.01 -33.47 11.95
C ARG A 489 -23.74 -32.97 10.53
N HIS A 490 -23.85 -31.67 10.29
CA HIS A 490 -23.61 -31.10 8.96
C HIS A 490 -22.17 -31.25 8.51
N LEU A 491 -21.21 -31.12 9.42
CA LEU A 491 -19.80 -31.34 9.11
C LEU A 491 -19.53 -32.80 8.75
N ASN A 492 -20.09 -33.76 9.49
CA ASN A 492 -19.97 -35.18 9.16
C ASN A 492 -20.59 -35.51 7.80
N MET A 493 -21.75 -34.93 7.49
CA MET A 493 -22.36 -35.06 6.15
C MET A 493 -21.47 -34.46 5.05
N PHE A 494 -20.89 -33.29 5.29
CA PHE A 494 -20.00 -32.64 4.33
C PHE A 494 -18.71 -33.43 4.08
N LEU A 495 -18.17 -34.06 5.13
CA LEU A 495 -16.95 -34.87 5.06
C LEU A 495 -17.20 -36.32 4.61
N ASP A 496 -18.46 -36.68 4.30
CA ASP A 496 -18.87 -38.05 3.95
C ASP A 496 -18.51 -39.09 5.02
N VAL A 497 -18.47 -38.66 6.29
CA VAL A 497 -18.18 -39.50 7.45
C VAL A 497 -19.50 -39.99 8.01
N VAL A 498 -19.77 -41.30 7.88
CA VAL A 498 -20.92 -41.94 8.53
C VAL A 498 -20.65 -41.98 10.05
N PRO A 499 -21.51 -41.38 10.89
CA PRO A 499 -21.35 -41.48 12.34
C PRO A 499 -21.51 -42.93 12.79
N GLU A 500 -20.56 -43.46 13.56
CA GLU A 500 -20.72 -44.71 14.32
C GLU A 500 -21.73 -44.55 15.48
#